data_AF-A0A511FGA4-F1
#
_entry.id   AF-A0A511FGA4-F1
#
_cell.length_a   1.000
_cell.length_b   1.000
_cell.length_c   1.000
_cell.angle_alpha   90.00
_cell.angle_beta   90.00
_cell.angle_gamma   90.00
#
_symmetry.space_group_name_H-M   'P 1'
#
loop_
_entity.id
_entity.type
_entity.pdbx_description
1 polymer ?
#
loop_
_entity_poly.entity_id
_entity_poly.type
_entity_poly.pdbx_seq_one_letter_code
_entity_poly.pdbx_strand_id
1 'polypeptide(L)'
;MGESLRHLDHLYIVERAASEEFTRGGQGNAKIRPVEHRAHALAMRAQLHHVLSASDAQRRENSVSLEELQALGTIIVLEGAGAAYPLKVDSLNRLSAHRTSPKRPMWLLLSVQPATDDEPERATVWVSDAYRQRFLQLFQDYLERLSTAGNPANWTTPEGNPANQALIANISRIRDAVLADLWTSAGEPPSHGMHWWELWLDTSQPALDVFDAFVAAQQLRTVPRAVSFRDRHVVWVHASWSQLQILLFSRVPIAEIRRPEFLDTVDDLHPHEQDEYVQDLADRVLAADTQTSPAVCHLDTGVFQGHALLRGSLDPGDVHSIIGTSGHDVHGHGTAMAGLALLGDLDPLLTGTQKVQLEHRLESVRMTPAQGEALLDPIDYGTATADAVALPEITAARRRVFCMPLSANPDKPGEPTLWSATVDALATGTDIVRDGRQLRLLSPPDPSAARLIIIAAGNVDSYQLDHRAESDTSAIQDPSNS
;
A
#
# COMPACT_ATOMS: atom_id res chain seq x y z
N MET A 1 25.66 1.82 31.40
CA MET A 1 24.74 0.77 31.90
C MET A 1 23.39 1.42 32.13
N GLY A 2 22.45 1.17 31.24
CA GLY A 2 21.09 1.66 31.28
C GLY A 2 20.19 0.59 30.64
N GLU A 3 20.24 -0.61 31.22
CA GLU A 3 19.20 -1.63 31.09
C GLU A 3 17.86 -0.99 31.55
N SER A 4 16.69 -1.22 30.97
CA SER A 4 16.25 -2.28 30.06
C SER A 4 15.01 -1.81 29.28
N LEU A 5 14.93 -2.29 28.04
CA LEU A 5 13.89 -2.08 27.04
C LEU A 5 12.53 -2.68 27.47
N ARG A 6 11.80 -1.99 28.37
CA ARG A 6 10.52 -2.48 28.94
C ARG A 6 9.28 -1.64 28.61
N HIS A 7 9.31 -0.73 27.64
CA HIS A 7 8.17 0.15 27.35
C HIS A 7 7.92 0.35 25.85
N LEU A 8 8.07 -0.70 25.03
CA LEU A 8 7.74 -0.71 23.59
C LEU A 8 6.21 -0.67 23.31
N ASP A 9 5.52 0.31 23.92
CA ASP A 9 4.19 0.81 23.49
C ASP A 9 4.33 1.82 22.31
N HIS A 10 5.50 1.88 21.65
CA HIS A 10 5.97 3.06 20.92
C HIS A 10 6.39 2.83 19.46
N LEU A 11 5.71 1.97 18.70
CA LEU A 11 5.64 2.20 17.25
C LEU A 11 4.46 3.11 16.94
N TYR A 12 4.59 4.36 17.40
CA TYR A 12 3.74 5.48 17.04
C TYR A 12 4.38 6.17 15.84
N ILE A 13 3.91 5.86 14.62
CA ILE A 13 4.32 6.59 13.41
C ILE A 13 3.50 7.88 13.36
N VAL A 14 4.07 8.96 13.89
CA VAL A 14 3.42 10.27 14.04
C VAL A 14 3.36 11.03 12.72
N GLU A 15 4.22 10.70 11.75
CA GLU A 15 4.30 11.41 10.47
C GLU A 15 3.71 10.57 9.33
N ARG A 16 2.63 11.13 8.76
CA ARG A 16 1.91 10.62 7.60
C ARG A 16 2.84 10.69 6.40
N ALA A 17 2.87 9.63 5.59
CA ALA A 17 3.65 9.50 4.37
C ALA A 17 3.90 10.86 3.68
N ALA A 18 5.16 11.30 3.67
CA ALA A 18 5.59 12.43 2.88
C ALA A 18 5.92 11.94 1.46
N SER A 19 5.55 12.70 0.43
CA SER A 19 6.22 12.55 -0.87
C SER A 19 7.67 12.97 -0.69
N GLU A 20 8.54 12.01 -0.43
CA GLU A 20 9.97 12.21 -0.45
C GLU A 20 10.50 11.82 -1.84
N GLU A 21 11.46 12.60 -2.35
CA GLU A 21 12.27 12.11 -3.46
C GLU A 21 12.98 10.83 -2.98
N PHE A 22 13.01 9.80 -3.81
CA PHE A 22 13.73 8.57 -3.49
C PHE A 22 15.16 8.93 -3.06
N THR A 23 15.48 8.62 -1.81
CA THR A 23 16.82 8.71 -1.25
C THR A 23 17.16 7.34 -0.66
N ARG A 24 18.34 6.81 -0.99
CA ARG A 24 18.79 5.54 -0.44
C ARG A 24 18.93 5.64 1.09
N GLY A 25 18.30 4.72 1.83
CA GLY A 25 18.55 4.51 3.26
C GLY A 25 20.04 4.23 3.50
N GLY A 26 20.73 5.15 4.18
CA GLY A 26 22.20 5.20 4.19
C GLY A 26 22.86 4.13 5.06
N GLN A 27 23.68 3.29 4.43
CA GLN A 27 25.02 3.03 4.97
C GLN A 27 25.85 4.32 4.79
N GLY A 28 26.65 4.69 5.79
CA GLY A 28 27.31 6.00 5.88
C GLY A 28 28.10 6.46 4.64
N ASN A 29 28.33 7.78 4.54
CA ASN A 29 29.05 8.51 3.47
C ASN A 29 29.58 7.64 2.31
N ALA A 30 28.80 7.58 1.23
CA ALA A 30 29.17 6.89 0.00
C ALA A 30 30.58 7.30 -0.46
N LYS A 31 31.51 6.34 -0.50
CA LYS A 31 32.89 6.60 -0.93
C LYS A 31 32.91 6.90 -2.43
N ILE A 32 33.78 7.83 -2.80
CA ILE A 32 34.05 8.19 -4.20
C ILE A 32 35.32 7.47 -4.63
N ARG A 33 35.28 6.79 -5.77
CA ARG A 33 36.40 6.01 -6.30
C ARG A 33 37.56 6.94 -6.68
N PRO A 34 38.79 6.68 -6.21
CA PRO A 34 39.96 7.43 -6.62
C PRO A 34 40.42 6.96 -8.00
N VAL A 35 40.00 7.67 -9.06
CA VAL A 35 40.39 7.40 -10.45
C VAL A 35 41.19 8.55 -11.03
N GLU A 36 42.03 8.25 -12.03
CA GLU A 36 42.60 9.31 -12.87
C GLU A 36 41.47 9.96 -13.66
N HIS A 37 41.16 11.18 -13.25
CA HIS A 37 39.97 11.90 -13.64
C HIS A 37 39.87 12.05 -15.16
N ARG A 38 40.94 12.48 -15.83
CA ARG A 38 40.88 12.86 -17.24
C ARG A 38 40.64 11.65 -18.13
N ALA A 39 41.39 10.57 -17.91
CA ALA A 39 41.23 9.31 -18.61
C ALA A 39 39.85 8.71 -18.35
N HIS A 40 39.39 8.70 -17.10
CA HIS A 40 38.06 8.19 -16.74
C HIS A 40 36.94 8.99 -17.40
N ALA A 41 37.01 10.32 -17.34
CA ALA A 41 36.03 11.21 -17.94
C ALA A 41 35.94 11.03 -19.47
N LEU A 42 37.08 10.93 -20.15
CA LEU A 42 37.13 10.65 -21.59
C LEU A 42 36.51 9.30 -21.93
N ALA A 43 36.79 8.27 -21.13
CA ALA A 43 36.22 6.93 -21.32
C ALA A 43 34.69 6.92 -21.13
N MET A 44 34.18 7.49 -20.04
CA MET A 44 32.74 7.54 -19.76
C MET A 44 31.99 8.35 -20.82
N ARG A 45 32.53 9.51 -21.24
CA ARG A 45 31.93 10.33 -22.30
C ARG A 45 31.89 9.58 -23.64
N ALA A 46 32.96 8.87 -23.98
CA ALA A 46 33.02 8.07 -25.22
C ALA A 46 31.99 6.92 -25.20
N GLN A 47 31.88 6.20 -24.08
CA GLN A 47 30.88 5.13 -23.92
C GLN A 47 29.45 5.67 -24.00
N LEU A 48 29.14 6.76 -23.29
CA LEU A 48 27.81 7.38 -23.35
C LEU A 48 27.46 7.85 -24.77
N HIS A 49 28.39 8.51 -25.46
CA HIS A 49 28.16 8.94 -26.83
C HIS A 49 27.93 7.75 -27.78
N HIS A 50 28.67 6.66 -27.58
CA HIS A 50 28.52 5.44 -28.37
C HIS A 50 27.13 4.83 -28.18
N VAL A 51 26.71 4.61 -26.93
CA VAL A 51 25.39 4.05 -26.56
C VAL A 51 24.25 4.88 -27.14
N LEU A 52 24.29 6.20 -26.97
CA LEU A 52 23.27 7.10 -27.51
C LEU A 52 23.19 7.04 -29.05
N SER A 53 24.34 6.93 -29.73
CA SER A 53 24.39 6.84 -31.20
C SER A 53 23.94 5.48 -31.72
N ALA A 54 24.29 4.40 -31.02
CA ALA A 54 23.87 3.04 -31.34
C ALA A 54 22.35 2.88 -31.19
N SER A 55 21.77 3.40 -30.10
CA SER A 55 20.32 3.44 -29.90
C SER A 55 19.59 4.17 -31.03
N ASP A 56 20.13 5.29 -31.55
CA ASP A 56 19.54 5.99 -32.69
C ASP A 56 19.60 5.19 -34.00
N ALA A 57 20.63 4.36 -34.19
CA ALA A 57 20.69 3.45 -35.34
C ALA A 57 19.64 2.33 -35.19
N GLN A 58 19.57 1.72 -34.01
CA GLN A 58 18.64 0.62 -33.74
C GLN A 58 17.17 1.05 -33.78
N ARG A 59 16.85 2.26 -33.33
CA ARG A 59 15.50 2.84 -33.49
C ARG A 59 15.09 3.03 -34.95
N ARG A 60 16.05 3.36 -35.83
CA ARG A 60 15.80 3.48 -37.28
C ARG A 60 15.58 2.12 -37.94
N GLU A 61 16.27 1.08 -37.47
CA GLU A 61 16.14 -0.28 -38.00
C GLU A 61 14.87 -1.00 -37.52
N ASN A 62 14.47 -0.81 -36.26
CA ASN A 62 13.36 -1.52 -35.63
C ASN A 62 11.97 -1.06 -36.09
N SER A 63 11.87 -0.18 -37.10
CA SER A 63 10.66 0.37 -37.72
C SER A 63 9.40 0.12 -36.89
N VAL A 64 9.26 0.80 -35.74
CA VAL A 64 8.03 0.69 -34.95
C VAL A 64 6.93 1.22 -35.87
N SER A 65 5.99 0.36 -36.27
CA SER A 65 5.08 0.58 -37.41
C SER A 65 4.06 1.70 -37.20
N LEU A 66 4.19 2.48 -36.13
CA LEU A 66 3.61 3.80 -35.93
C LEU A 66 4.73 4.76 -35.53
N GLU A 67 4.94 5.85 -36.29
CA GLU A 67 5.77 6.98 -35.85
C GLU A 67 5.40 7.45 -34.44
N GLU A 68 4.12 7.30 -34.07
CA GLU A 68 3.59 7.64 -32.75
C GLU A 68 4.15 6.79 -31.61
N LEU A 69 4.70 5.59 -31.88
CA LEU A 69 5.24 4.68 -30.86
C LEU A 69 6.77 4.76 -30.70
N GLN A 70 7.46 5.60 -31.47
CA GLN A 70 8.92 5.76 -31.36
C GLN A 70 9.32 6.38 -30.00
N ALA A 71 10.23 5.74 -29.27
CA ALA A 71 10.72 6.25 -27.99
C ALA A 71 11.20 7.70 -28.10
N LEU A 72 10.80 8.55 -27.14
CA LEU A 72 11.25 9.95 -27.01
C LEU A 72 12.50 10.11 -26.13
N GLY A 73 13.25 9.02 -25.96
CA GLY A 73 14.46 8.94 -25.18
C GLY A 73 15.16 7.60 -25.32
N THR A 74 16.29 7.47 -24.65
CA THR A 74 17.17 6.30 -24.69
C THR A 74 17.33 5.73 -23.30
N ILE A 75 17.17 4.41 -23.15
CA ILE A 75 17.46 3.70 -21.91
C ILE A 75 18.91 3.27 -21.91
N ILE A 76 19.65 3.66 -20.87
CA ILE A 76 21.06 3.32 -20.66
C ILE A 76 21.24 2.62 -19.32
N VAL A 77 22.31 1.84 -19.19
CA VAL A 77 22.70 1.24 -17.91
C VAL A 77 24.04 1.81 -17.47
N LEU A 78 24.06 2.30 -16.24
CA LEU A 78 25.27 2.71 -15.53
C LEU A 78 25.66 1.57 -14.58
N GLU A 79 26.85 0.99 -14.78
CA GLU A 79 27.39 -0.05 -13.91
C GLU A 79 28.34 0.60 -12.89
N GLY A 80 28.19 0.21 -11.63
CA GLY A 80 29.06 0.63 -10.53
C GLY A 80 30.42 -0.08 -10.58
N ALA A 81 31.39 0.47 -9.85
CA ALA A 81 32.72 -0.12 -9.74
C ALA A 81 32.81 -1.24 -8.68
N GLY A 82 31.83 -1.32 -7.78
CA GLY A 82 31.74 -2.31 -6.71
C GLY A 82 31.00 -1.77 -5.49
N ALA A 83 30.62 -2.65 -4.55
CA ALA A 83 29.80 -2.31 -3.39
C ALA A 83 30.39 -1.19 -2.50
N ALA A 84 31.72 -1.05 -2.46
CA ALA A 84 32.39 0.01 -1.70
C ALA A 84 32.23 1.42 -2.31
N TYR A 85 31.83 1.52 -3.59
CA TYR A 85 31.71 2.76 -4.35
C TYR A 85 30.34 2.82 -5.06
N PRO A 86 29.25 3.00 -4.30
CA PRO A 86 27.91 2.93 -4.85
C PRO A 86 27.62 4.07 -5.83
N LEU A 87 26.74 3.82 -6.79
CA LEU A 87 26.24 4.82 -7.74
C LEU A 87 25.41 5.89 -7.01
N LYS A 88 25.52 7.14 -7.47
CA LYS A 88 24.72 8.27 -6.95
C LYS A 88 23.33 8.31 -7.62
N VAL A 89 22.53 7.30 -7.34
CA VAL A 89 21.22 7.05 -7.99
C VAL A 89 20.21 8.18 -7.78
N ASP A 90 20.24 8.88 -6.64
CA ASP A 90 19.33 9.99 -6.35
C ASP A 90 19.45 11.15 -7.37
N SER A 91 20.61 11.29 -8.03
CA SER A 91 20.81 12.33 -9.06
C SER A 91 20.36 11.92 -10.47
N LEU A 92 19.94 10.66 -10.63
CA LEU A 92 19.50 10.04 -11.88
C LEU A 92 17.97 10.07 -12.05
N ASN A 93 17.25 10.77 -11.18
CA ASN A 93 15.85 11.13 -11.39
C ASN A 93 15.72 12.66 -11.41
N ARG A 94 15.38 13.25 -12.56
CA ARG A 94 15.31 14.72 -12.69
C ARG A 94 14.24 15.19 -13.67
N LEU A 95 13.39 16.08 -13.20
CA LEU A 95 12.44 16.84 -14.01
C LEU A 95 12.98 18.22 -14.39
N SER A 96 12.46 18.79 -15.48
CA SER A 96 12.76 20.16 -15.92
C SER A 96 12.19 21.19 -14.94
N ALA A 97 12.96 22.23 -14.63
CA ALA A 97 12.52 23.34 -13.80
C ALA A 97 11.98 24.50 -14.66
N HIS A 98 10.81 24.33 -15.29
CA HIS A 98 10.12 25.43 -15.96
C HIS A 98 9.01 26.00 -15.06
N ARG A 99 8.95 27.34 -14.96
CA ARG A 99 7.93 28.05 -14.16
C ARG A 99 6.57 28.18 -14.85
N THR A 100 6.54 28.11 -16.18
CA THR A 100 5.36 28.45 -17.01
C THR A 100 4.84 27.30 -17.86
N SER A 101 5.53 26.17 -17.90
CA SER A 101 5.12 24.97 -18.65
C SER A 101 5.19 23.75 -17.73
N PRO A 102 4.39 22.70 -17.98
CA PRO A 102 4.44 21.47 -17.22
C PRO A 102 5.87 20.94 -17.12
N LYS A 103 6.25 20.45 -15.93
CA LYS A 103 7.55 19.81 -15.73
C LYS A 103 7.63 18.59 -16.66
N ARG A 104 8.72 18.49 -17.42
CA ARG A 104 9.00 17.35 -18.30
C ARG A 104 10.17 16.54 -17.73
N PRO A 105 10.15 15.21 -17.81
CA PRO A 105 11.26 14.40 -17.37
C PRO A 105 12.49 14.67 -18.27
N MET A 106 13.62 14.99 -17.63
CA MET A 106 14.89 15.13 -18.34
C MET A 106 15.57 13.76 -18.43
N TRP A 107 15.63 13.07 -17.30
CA TRP A 107 16.02 11.67 -17.19
C TRP A 107 15.36 11.07 -15.95
N LEU A 108 15.01 9.79 -16.03
CA LEU A 108 14.29 9.05 -14.99
C LEU A 108 15.08 7.80 -14.62
N LEU A 109 15.23 7.55 -13.33
CA LEU A 109 15.75 6.29 -12.81
C LEU A 109 14.62 5.27 -12.89
N LEU A 110 14.80 4.23 -13.70
CA LEU A 110 13.78 3.20 -13.91
C LEU A 110 13.92 2.07 -12.89
N SER A 111 15.14 1.55 -12.73
CA SER A 111 15.43 0.45 -11.82
C SER A 111 16.85 0.58 -11.24
N VAL A 112 17.04 0.01 -10.04
CA VAL A 112 18.35 -0.16 -9.41
C VAL A 112 18.49 -1.61 -9.00
N GLN A 113 19.51 -2.28 -9.52
CA GLN A 113 19.90 -3.61 -9.09
C GLN A 113 21.13 -3.47 -8.18
N PRO A 114 21.06 -3.90 -6.90
CA PRO A 114 22.18 -3.81 -5.99
C PRO A 114 23.34 -4.69 -6.46
N ALA A 115 24.56 -4.34 -6.06
CA ALA A 115 25.72 -5.21 -6.31
C ALA A 115 25.53 -6.57 -5.62
N THR A 116 25.86 -7.64 -6.33
CA THR A 116 25.99 -9.00 -5.79
C THR A 116 27.47 -9.39 -5.76
N ASP A 117 27.78 -10.61 -5.31
CA ASP A 117 29.16 -11.12 -5.34
C ASP A 117 29.70 -11.24 -6.79
N ASP A 118 28.81 -11.47 -7.75
CA ASP A 118 29.16 -11.74 -9.15
C ASP A 118 28.88 -10.57 -10.10
N GLU A 119 28.01 -9.62 -9.72
CA GLU A 119 27.59 -8.51 -10.57
C GLU A 119 27.72 -7.14 -9.88
N PRO A 120 28.18 -6.10 -10.60
CA PRO A 120 28.22 -4.75 -10.05
C PRO A 120 26.80 -4.19 -9.86
N GLU A 121 26.68 -3.16 -9.02
CA GLU A 121 25.45 -2.37 -8.92
C GLU A 121 25.10 -1.79 -10.30
N ARG A 122 23.83 -1.87 -10.70
CA ARG A 122 23.35 -1.35 -11.99
C ARG A 122 22.23 -0.35 -11.76
N ALA A 123 22.30 0.78 -12.42
CA ALA A 123 21.22 1.76 -12.47
C ALA A 123 20.75 1.91 -13.93
N THR A 124 19.48 1.59 -14.18
CA THR A 124 18.86 1.74 -15.49
C THR A 124 18.16 3.09 -15.56
N VAL A 125 18.55 3.90 -16.54
CA VAL A 125 18.14 5.31 -16.64
C VAL A 125 17.57 5.57 -18.02
N TRP A 126 16.37 6.13 -18.07
CA TRP A 126 15.82 6.70 -19.30
C TRP A 126 16.26 8.15 -19.46
N VAL A 127 16.83 8.51 -20.62
CA VAL A 127 17.31 9.86 -20.94
C VAL A 127 16.47 10.42 -22.07
N SER A 128 15.79 11.55 -21.84
CA SER A 128 14.97 12.19 -22.88
C SER A 128 15.83 12.69 -24.04
N ASP A 129 15.38 12.47 -25.27
CA ASP A 129 16.06 12.99 -26.47
C ASP A 129 16.17 14.52 -26.44
N ALA A 130 15.12 15.20 -25.96
CA ALA A 130 15.08 16.66 -25.84
C ALA A 130 16.12 17.20 -24.83
N TYR A 131 16.52 16.40 -23.84
CA TYR A 131 17.48 16.77 -22.80
C TYR A 131 18.81 16.00 -22.90
N ARG A 132 19.01 15.21 -23.95
CA ARG A 132 20.22 14.40 -24.17
C ARG A 132 21.51 15.21 -24.11
N GLN A 133 21.55 16.36 -24.79
CA GLN A 133 22.68 17.29 -24.76
C GLN A 133 23.01 17.72 -23.32
N ARG A 134 21.99 17.96 -22.50
CA ARG A 134 22.17 18.35 -21.09
C ARG A 134 22.65 17.19 -20.23
N PHE A 135 22.27 15.95 -20.54
CA PHE A 135 22.81 14.76 -19.86
C PHE A 135 24.28 14.54 -20.22
N LEU A 136 24.66 14.66 -21.49
CA LEU A 136 26.06 14.64 -21.96
C LEU A 136 26.90 15.73 -21.29
N GLN A 137 26.33 16.91 -21.06
CA GLN A 137 27.00 18.01 -20.38
C GLN A 137 27.45 17.62 -18.96
N LEU A 138 26.79 16.69 -18.26
CA LEU A 138 27.24 16.24 -16.94
C LEU A 138 28.64 15.60 -17.00
N PHE A 139 28.89 14.81 -18.04
CA PHE A 139 30.17 14.13 -18.29
C PHE A 139 31.22 15.10 -18.83
N GLN A 140 30.78 16.07 -19.65
CA GLN A 140 31.63 17.16 -20.12
C GLN A 140 32.12 18.04 -18.96
N ASP A 141 31.20 18.43 -18.08
CA ASP A 141 31.52 19.22 -16.88
C ASP A 141 32.44 18.45 -15.94
N TYR A 142 32.27 17.12 -15.83
CA TYR A 142 33.24 16.30 -15.13
C TYR A 142 34.62 16.45 -15.76
N LEU A 143 34.77 16.30 -17.08
CA LEU A 143 36.07 16.44 -17.74
C LEU A 143 36.73 17.84 -17.60
N GLU A 144 35.95 18.90 -17.75
CA GLU A 144 36.50 20.25 -18.04
C GLU A 144 36.28 21.27 -16.93
N ARG A 145 35.31 21.05 -16.04
CA ARG A 145 34.91 22.03 -15.04
C ARG A 145 35.36 21.61 -13.64
N LEU A 146 36.06 22.51 -12.96
CA LEU A 146 36.36 22.34 -11.54
C LEU A 146 35.12 22.75 -10.74
N SER A 147 34.69 21.93 -9.79
CA SER A 147 33.58 22.30 -8.88
C SER A 147 34.04 23.42 -7.95
N THR A 148 33.39 24.58 -7.99
CA THR A 148 33.64 25.71 -7.08
C THR A 148 32.71 25.71 -5.86
N ALA A 149 31.93 24.65 -5.66
CA ALA A 149 30.91 24.57 -4.60
C ALA A 149 31.47 24.28 -3.19
N GLY A 150 32.80 24.17 -3.04
CA GLY A 150 33.48 23.87 -1.77
C GLY A 150 34.67 24.80 -1.47
N ASN A 151 35.16 24.74 -0.23
CA ASN A 151 36.37 25.45 0.22
C ASN A 151 37.55 25.15 -0.74
N PRO A 152 38.38 26.12 -1.16
CA PRO A 152 39.55 25.88 -2.00
C PRO A 152 40.52 24.80 -1.51
N ALA A 153 40.55 24.51 -0.21
CA ALA A 153 41.30 23.40 0.37
C ALA A 153 40.78 22.00 -0.01
N ASN A 154 39.54 21.91 -0.52
CA ASN A 154 38.86 20.67 -0.87
C ASN A 154 38.98 20.34 -2.37
N TRP A 155 39.73 21.11 -3.16
CA TRP A 155 39.92 20.88 -4.61
C TRP A 155 40.71 19.61 -4.97
N THR A 156 41.06 18.80 -3.97
CA THR A 156 41.66 17.47 -4.08
C THR A 156 40.92 16.43 -3.23
N THR A 157 39.69 16.71 -2.78
CA THR A 157 38.87 15.82 -1.94
C THR A 157 37.62 15.34 -2.69
N PRO A 158 36.91 14.30 -2.21
CA PRO A 158 35.69 13.78 -2.85
C PRO A 158 34.59 14.84 -3.11
N GLU A 159 34.57 15.92 -2.33
CA GLU A 159 33.61 17.03 -2.42
C GLU A 159 34.06 18.19 -3.33
N GLY A 160 35.28 18.14 -3.88
CA GLY A 160 35.84 19.22 -4.71
C GLY A 160 36.87 18.77 -5.75
N ASN A 161 36.50 19.05 -7.00
CA ASN A 161 37.23 18.97 -8.26
C ASN A 161 37.68 17.57 -8.72
N PRO A 162 37.05 17.02 -9.78
CA PRO A 162 36.15 17.63 -10.80
C PRO A 162 34.67 17.87 -10.44
N ALA A 163 33.94 18.67 -11.23
CA ALA A 163 32.48 18.80 -11.13
C ALA A 163 31.78 17.46 -11.39
N ASN A 164 30.61 17.21 -10.78
CA ASN A 164 29.89 15.93 -10.91
C ASN A 164 30.70 14.67 -10.49
N GLN A 165 31.80 14.81 -9.76
CA GLN A 165 32.67 13.69 -9.35
C GLN A 165 31.91 12.59 -8.61
N ALA A 166 31.07 12.97 -7.65
CA ALA A 166 30.23 12.03 -6.90
C ALA A 166 29.28 11.21 -7.78
N LEU A 167 28.86 11.75 -8.93
CA LEU A 167 27.99 11.04 -9.87
C LEU A 167 28.79 10.11 -10.79
N ILE A 168 29.94 10.57 -11.30
CA ILE A 168 30.62 9.91 -12.43
C ILE A 168 31.80 9.03 -12.01
N ALA A 169 32.52 9.36 -10.95
CA ALA A 169 33.73 8.63 -10.58
C ALA A 169 33.46 7.15 -10.22
N ASN A 170 32.26 6.86 -9.70
CA ASN A 170 31.85 5.51 -9.30
C ASN A 170 31.28 4.68 -10.45
N ILE A 171 30.97 5.29 -11.59
CA ILE A 171 30.56 4.57 -12.80
C ILE A 171 31.80 3.85 -13.36
N SER A 172 31.72 2.54 -13.55
CA SER A 172 32.76 1.73 -14.17
C SER A 172 32.55 1.56 -15.67
N ARG A 173 31.29 1.47 -16.08
CA ARG A 173 30.89 1.26 -17.47
C ARG A 173 29.51 1.86 -17.75
N ILE A 174 29.33 2.36 -18.96
CA ILE A 174 28.05 2.76 -19.55
C ILE A 174 27.79 1.87 -20.75
N ARG A 175 26.62 1.27 -20.81
CA ARG A 175 26.21 0.40 -21.93
C ARG A 175 24.74 0.59 -22.28
N ASP A 176 24.36 0.05 -23.43
CA ASP A 176 22.95 -0.08 -23.83
C ASP A 176 22.20 -0.96 -22.82
N ALA A 177 20.94 -0.59 -22.58
CA ALA A 177 20.04 -1.43 -21.80
C ALA A 177 19.60 -2.62 -22.65
N VAL A 178 19.60 -3.79 -22.02
CA VAL A 178 18.91 -4.97 -22.52
C VAL A 178 17.66 -5.19 -21.68
N LEU A 179 16.70 -5.97 -22.19
CA LEU A 179 15.44 -6.18 -21.50
C LEU A 179 15.62 -6.82 -20.11
N ALA A 180 16.68 -7.62 -19.93
CA ALA A 180 17.03 -8.24 -18.66
C ALA A 180 17.43 -7.23 -17.57
N ASP A 181 17.83 -6.01 -17.93
CA ASP A 181 18.12 -4.95 -16.93
C ASP A 181 16.85 -4.36 -16.30
N LEU A 182 15.69 -4.64 -16.89
CA LEU A 182 14.38 -4.29 -16.35
C LEU A 182 13.72 -5.45 -15.60
N TRP A 183 14.34 -6.63 -15.58
CA TRP A 183 13.82 -7.80 -14.85
C TRP A 183 14.11 -7.66 -13.36
N THR A 184 13.06 -7.75 -12.53
CA THR A 184 13.17 -7.57 -11.07
C THR A 184 12.68 -8.77 -10.24
N SER A 185 12.23 -9.85 -10.89
CA SER A 185 11.87 -11.10 -10.19
C SER A 185 13.08 -12.00 -9.95
N ALA A 186 12.94 -12.94 -9.02
CA ALA A 186 13.98 -13.92 -8.72
C ALA A 186 14.26 -14.89 -9.89
N GLY A 187 15.55 -15.18 -10.10
CA GLY A 187 16.04 -16.04 -11.17
C GLY A 187 16.05 -15.35 -12.54
N GLU A 188 16.46 -16.08 -13.58
CA GLU A 188 16.51 -15.55 -14.94
C GLU A 188 15.11 -15.47 -15.59
N PRO A 189 14.84 -14.46 -16.43
CA PRO A 189 13.62 -14.39 -17.21
C PRO A 189 13.56 -15.53 -18.24
N PRO A 190 12.36 -16.11 -18.51
CA PRO A 190 12.20 -17.08 -19.59
C PRO A 190 12.61 -16.52 -20.96
N SER A 191 13.63 -17.12 -21.59
CA SER A 191 14.21 -16.65 -22.85
C SER A 191 13.54 -17.21 -24.12
N HIS A 192 12.72 -18.26 -23.99
CA HIS A 192 12.10 -18.96 -25.10
C HIS A 192 10.61 -19.22 -24.87
N GLY A 193 9.82 -19.22 -25.95
CA GLY A 193 8.38 -19.46 -25.91
C GLY A 193 7.58 -18.19 -25.61
N MET A 194 6.27 -18.39 -25.44
CA MET A 194 5.33 -17.33 -25.06
C MET A 194 5.00 -17.50 -23.58
N HIS A 195 5.08 -16.40 -22.84
CA HIS A 195 4.79 -16.36 -21.40
C HIS A 195 3.90 -15.17 -21.09
N TRP A 196 3.17 -15.25 -19.99
CA TRP A 196 2.61 -14.07 -19.36
C TRP A 196 3.73 -13.31 -18.66
N TRP A 197 3.65 -11.98 -18.73
CA TRP A 197 4.57 -11.04 -18.12
C TRP A 197 3.77 -9.97 -17.42
N GLU A 198 4.28 -9.53 -16.28
CA GLU A 198 3.78 -8.36 -15.60
C GLU A 198 4.70 -7.19 -15.90
N LEU A 199 4.13 -6.11 -16.45
CA LEU A 199 4.85 -4.92 -16.85
C LEU A 199 4.46 -3.77 -15.93
N TRP A 200 5.46 -3.16 -15.33
CA TRP A 200 5.31 -1.98 -14.48
C TRP A 200 5.65 -0.76 -15.31
N LEU A 201 4.67 0.11 -15.52
CA LEU A 201 4.75 1.30 -16.35
C LEU A 201 4.79 2.55 -15.46
N ASP A 202 5.59 3.53 -15.81
CA ASP A 202 5.60 4.84 -15.16
C ASP A 202 4.41 5.71 -15.64
N THR A 203 3.88 6.55 -14.75
CA THR A 203 2.68 7.39 -14.99
C THR A 203 2.94 8.70 -15.75
N SER A 204 4.19 8.97 -16.20
CA SER A 204 4.60 10.25 -16.82
C SER A 204 3.95 10.59 -18.17
N GLN A 205 3.22 9.66 -18.79
CA GLN A 205 2.54 9.79 -20.09
C GLN A 205 1.18 9.07 -20.03
N PRO A 206 0.29 9.18 -21.04
CA PRO A 206 -0.89 8.29 -21.15
C PRO A 206 -0.42 6.84 -21.37
N ALA A 207 0.10 6.23 -20.31
CA ALA A 207 0.90 5.01 -20.36
C ALA A 207 0.08 3.82 -20.83
N LEU A 208 -1.19 3.76 -20.41
CA LEU A 208 -2.14 2.73 -20.79
C LEU A 208 -2.51 2.84 -22.28
N ASP A 209 -2.83 4.03 -22.79
CA ASP A 209 -3.16 4.22 -24.22
C ASP A 209 -1.99 3.82 -25.13
N VAL A 210 -0.76 4.18 -24.74
CA VAL A 210 0.46 3.84 -25.48
C VAL A 210 0.76 2.35 -25.40
N PHE A 211 0.53 1.72 -24.24
CA PHE A 211 0.64 0.28 -24.07
C PHE A 211 -0.38 -0.48 -24.93
N ASP A 212 -1.63 -0.05 -24.95
CA ASP A 212 -2.68 -0.65 -25.78
C ASP A 212 -2.35 -0.55 -27.27
N ALA A 213 -1.84 0.61 -27.71
CA ALA A 213 -1.34 0.78 -29.07
C ALA A 213 -0.16 -0.15 -29.39
N PHE A 214 0.76 -0.36 -28.45
CA PHE A 214 1.87 -1.32 -28.60
C PHE A 214 1.35 -2.76 -28.70
N VAL A 215 0.45 -3.18 -27.82
CA VAL A 215 -0.17 -4.51 -27.82
C VAL A 215 -0.88 -4.77 -29.15
N ALA A 216 -1.65 -3.80 -29.64
CA ALA A 216 -2.33 -3.89 -30.93
C ALA A 216 -1.34 -3.99 -32.11
N ALA A 217 -0.31 -3.15 -32.13
CA ALA A 217 0.71 -3.14 -33.20
C ALA A 217 1.51 -4.46 -33.25
N GLN A 218 1.79 -5.06 -32.10
CA GLN A 218 2.51 -6.32 -31.98
C GLN A 218 1.60 -7.57 -32.01
N GLN A 219 0.28 -7.38 -32.14
CA GLN A 219 -0.73 -8.44 -32.12
C GLN A 219 -0.62 -9.34 -30.87
N LEU A 220 -0.33 -8.73 -29.71
CA LEU A 220 -0.15 -9.45 -28.45
C LEU A 220 -1.50 -9.64 -27.75
N ARG A 221 -1.56 -10.65 -26.87
CA ARG A 221 -2.70 -10.82 -25.95
C ARG A 221 -2.38 -10.08 -24.66
N THR A 222 -3.36 -9.35 -24.12
CA THR A 222 -3.27 -8.66 -22.83
C THR A 222 -4.45 -9.05 -21.96
N VAL A 223 -4.32 -8.87 -20.64
CA VAL A 223 -5.49 -8.92 -19.74
C VAL A 223 -6.16 -7.54 -19.79
N PRO A 224 -7.49 -7.44 -19.98
CA PRO A 224 -8.20 -6.15 -20.07
C PRO A 224 -8.43 -5.53 -18.68
N ARG A 225 -7.40 -5.52 -17.84
CA ARG A 225 -7.35 -4.89 -16.51
C ARG A 225 -5.96 -4.32 -16.27
N ALA A 226 -5.89 -3.19 -15.59
CA ALA A 226 -4.66 -2.59 -15.11
C ALA A 226 -4.82 -2.27 -13.63
N VAL A 227 -3.77 -2.49 -12.86
CA VAL A 227 -3.69 -2.07 -11.46
C VAL A 227 -2.93 -0.75 -11.42
N SER A 228 -3.45 0.26 -10.72
CA SER A 228 -2.88 1.61 -10.71
C SER A 228 -2.45 2.00 -9.32
N PHE A 229 -1.16 2.30 -9.18
CA PHE A 229 -0.53 2.88 -8.01
C PHE A 229 -0.31 4.38 -8.24
N ARG A 230 0.17 5.11 -7.22
CA ARG A 230 0.39 6.57 -7.31
C ARG A 230 1.31 6.96 -8.47
N ASP A 231 2.37 6.21 -8.71
CA ASP A 231 3.39 6.51 -9.71
C ASP A 231 3.63 5.36 -10.71
N ARG A 232 2.86 4.26 -10.62
CA ARG A 232 2.98 3.08 -11.48
C ARG A 232 1.64 2.57 -11.99
N HIS A 233 1.64 1.99 -13.19
CA HIS A 233 0.57 1.11 -13.66
C HIS A 233 1.13 -0.29 -13.88
N VAL A 234 0.40 -1.31 -13.44
CA VAL A 234 0.75 -2.72 -13.66
C VAL A 234 -0.22 -3.33 -14.66
N VAL A 235 0.33 -3.90 -15.72
CA VAL A 235 -0.41 -4.53 -16.82
C VAL A 235 0.18 -5.89 -17.15
N TRP A 236 -0.62 -6.79 -17.71
CA TRP A 236 -0.19 -8.15 -18.04
C TRP A 236 -0.29 -8.43 -19.53
N VAL A 237 0.80 -8.90 -20.13
CA VAL A 237 0.88 -9.23 -21.56
C VAL A 237 1.41 -10.64 -21.76
N HIS A 238 0.88 -11.35 -22.75
CA HIS A 238 1.36 -12.65 -23.18
C HIS A 238 2.19 -12.51 -24.46
N ALA A 239 3.50 -12.65 -24.34
CA ALA A 239 4.48 -12.34 -25.38
C ALA A 239 5.72 -13.22 -25.29
N SER A 240 6.51 -13.27 -26.36
CA SER A 240 7.88 -13.80 -26.28
C SER A 240 8.85 -12.73 -25.79
N TRP A 241 9.98 -13.16 -25.23
CA TRP A 241 11.05 -12.24 -24.80
C TRP A 241 11.51 -11.31 -25.94
N SER A 242 11.62 -11.84 -27.16
CA SER A 242 11.98 -11.06 -28.36
C SER A 242 10.96 -9.99 -28.74
N GLN A 243 9.66 -10.24 -28.54
CA GLN A 243 8.62 -9.23 -28.80
C GLN A 243 8.68 -8.10 -27.75
N LEU A 244 8.99 -8.43 -26.50
CA LEU A 244 9.16 -7.44 -25.44
C LEU A 244 10.40 -6.58 -25.59
N GLN A 245 11.45 -7.04 -26.28
CA GLN A 245 12.67 -6.23 -26.52
C GLN A 245 12.38 -4.92 -27.26
N ILE A 246 11.28 -4.86 -28.01
CA ILE A 246 10.82 -3.66 -28.72
C ILE A 246 10.42 -2.55 -27.73
N LEU A 247 10.00 -2.90 -26.50
CA LEU A 247 9.59 -1.95 -25.48
C LEU A 247 10.69 -0.90 -25.17
N LEU A 248 11.96 -1.32 -25.18
CA LEU A 248 13.12 -0.45 -24.95
C LEU A 248 13.25 0.69 -25.98
N PHE A 249 12.65 0.51 -27.14
CA PHE A 249 12.68 1.44 -28.27
C PHE A 249 11.31 2.07 -28.54
N SER A 250 10.33 1.79 -27.68
CA SER A 250 8.97 2.28 -27.78
C SER A 250 8.68 3.45 -26.82
N ARG A 251 7.52 4.08 -26.96
CA ARG A 251 7.02 5.07 -26.00
C ARG A 251 6.38 4.48 -24.75
N VAL A 252 6.18 3.16 -24.71
CA VAL A 252 5.65 2.51 -23.51
C VAL A 252 6.64 2.81 -22.38
N PRO A 253 6.21 3.50 -21.30
CA PRO A 253 7.12 3.96 -20.26
C PRO A 253 7.44 2.79 -19.30
N ILE A 254 8.07 1.74 -19.83
CA ILE A 254 8.42 0.54 -19.08
C ILE A 254 9.46 0.88 -18.01
N ALA A 255 9.16 0.53 -16.77
CA ALA A 255 10.06 0.68 -15.63
C ALA A 255 10.59 -0.67 -15.16
N GLU A 256 9.72 -1.68 -15.07
CA GLU A 256 10.11 -3.04 -14.64
C GLU A 256 9.31 -4.12 -15.37
N ILE A 257 9.90 -5.32 -15.41
CA ILE A 257 9.29 -6.55 -15.92
C ILE A 257 9.42 -7.61 -14.83
N ARG A 258 8.30 -8.23 -14.50
CA ARG A 258 8.24 -9.28 -13.49
C ARG A 258 7.61 -10.55 -14.04
N ARG A 259 7.91 -11.65 -13.36
CA ARG A 259 7.12 -12.88 -13.48
C ARG A 259 5.68 -12.51 -13.07
N PRO A 260 4.67 -12.95 -13.82
CA PRO A 260 3.30 -12.57 -13.53
C PRO A 260 2.88 -13.11 -12.17
N GLU A 261 2.45 -12.20 -11.29
CA GLU A 261 1.64 -12.53 -10.14
C GLU A 261 0.22 -12.04 -10.46
N PHE A 262 -0.70 -13.00 -10.60
CA PHE A 262 -2.11 -12.67 -10.79
C PHE A 262 -2.67 -12.38 -9.42
N LEU A 263 -2.55 -11.13 -9.01
CA LEU A 263 -3.22 -10.58 -7.83
C LEU A 263 -4.69 -10.42 -8.20
N ASP A 264 -5.57 -11.10 -7.48
CA ASP A 264 -7.00 -11.05 -7.74
C ASP A 264 -7.70 -10.06 -6.80
N THR A 265 -7.18 -9.85 -5.59
CA THR A 265 -7.62 -8.80 -4.67
C THR A 265 -6.46 -8.01 -4.07
N VAL A 266 -6.76 -6.91 -3.37
CA VAL A 266 -5.74 -6.17 -2.60
C VAL A 266 -5.17 -7.02 -1.47
N ASP A 267 -5.90 -8.01 -0.97
CA ASP A 267 -5.43 -8.92 0.08
C ASP A 267 -4.27 -9.83 -0.40
N ASP A 268 -4.16 -10.08 -1.72
CA ASP A 268 -3.08 -10.87 -2.30
C ASP A 268 -1.74 -10.10 -2.37
N LEU A 269 -1.77 -8.77 -2.22
CA LEU A 269 -0.59 -7.91 -2.33
C LEU A 269 0.38 -8.09 -1.14
N HIS A 270 1.64 -7.70 -1.32
CA HIS A 270 2.54 -7.61 -0.17
C HIS A 270 2.08 -6.48 0.79
N PRO A 271 2.35 -6.59 2.10
CA PRO A 271 1.86 -5.62 3.08
C PRO A 271 2.20 -4.14 2.78
N HIS A 272 3.39 -3.88 2.23
CA HIS A 272 3.79 -2.52 1.85
C HIS A 272 2.97 -1.95 0.68
N GLU A 273 2.51 -2.79 -0.24
CA GLU A 273 1.63 -2.38 -1.34
C GLU A 273 0.20 -2.19 -0.84
N GLN A 274 -0.28 -3.05 0.06
CA GLN A 274 -1.58 -2.88 0.73
C GLN A 274 -1.68 -1.53 1.46
N ASP A 275 -0.63 -1.12 2.15
CA ASP A 275 -0.57 0.16 2.87
C ASP A 275 -0.81 1.36 1.93
N GLU A 276 -0.34 1.30 0.67
CA GLU A 276 -0.58 2.37 -0.31
C GLU A 276 -2.07 2.48 -0.67
N TYR A 277 -2.76 1.36 -0.88
CA TYR A 277 -4.21 1.34 -1.14
C TYR A 277 -5.02 1.81 0.06
N VAL A 278 -4.65 1.34 1.25
CA VAL A 278 -5.31 1.74 2.50
C VAL A 278 -5.16 3.23 2.72
N GLN A 279 -3.97 3.80 2.48
CA GLN A 279 -3.72 5.22 2.68
C GLN A 279 -4.41 6.08 1.61
N ASP A 280 -4.42 5.64 0.34
CA ASP A 280 -5.19 6.30 -0.73
C ASP A 280 -6.69 6.33 -0.39
N LEU A 281 -7.27 5.19 0.02
CA LEU A 281 -8.66 5.12 0.44
C LEU A 281 -8.92 6.02 1.66
N ALA A 282 -8.04 6.00 2.67
CA ALA A 282 -8.16 6.85 3.84
C ALA A 282 -8.21 8.34 3.49
N ASP A 283 -7.44 8.77 2.48
CA ASP A 283 -7.42 10.16 2.02
C ASP A 283 -8.68 10.53 1.21
N ARG A 284 -9.36 9.54 0.63
CA ARG A 284 -10.63 9.71 -0.13
C ARG A 284 -11.89 9.62 0.74
N VAL A 285 -11.80 9.03 1.93
CA VAL A 285 -12.91 8.88 2.87
C VAL A 285 -13.26 10.23 3.51
N LEU A 286 -14.52 10.62 3.38
CA LEU A 286 -15.11 11.77 4.04
C LEU A 286 -15.97 11.27 5.21
N ALA A 287 -15.45 11.46 6.43
CA ALA A 287 -16.14 11.03 7.65
C ALA A 287 -17.50 11.73 7.82
N ALA A 288 -18.45 11.02 8.40
CA ALA A 288 -19.77 11.56 8.73
C ALA A 288 -19.69 12.62 9.84
N ASP A 289 -20.63 13.55 9.87
CA ASP A 289 -20.71 14.64 10.85
C ASP A 289 -20.76 14.10 12.29
N THR A 290 -19.98 14.69 13.20
CA THR A 290 -19.83 14.20 14.59
C THR A 290 -21.04 14.46 15.48
N GLN A 291 -21.91 15.42 15.13
CA GLN A 291 -23.01 15.85 15.99
C GLN A 291 -24.36 15.28 15.57
N THR A 292 -24.55 15.06 14.27
CA THR A 292 -25.87 14.77 13.69
C THR A 292 -25.97 13.35 13.12
N SER A 293 -24.84 12.73 12.78
CA SER A 293 -24.84 11.40 12.18
C SER A 293 -25.12 10.31 13.22
N PRO A 294 -25.85 9.24 12.84
CA PRO A 294 -25.99 8.08 13.71
C PRO A 294 -24.67 7.32 13.85
N ALA A 295 -24.61 6.43 14.86
CA ALA A 295 -23.48 5.53 15.05
C ALA A 295 -23.89 4.05 14.94
N VAL A 296 -22.97 3.21 14.46
CA VAL A 296 -23.03 1.76 14.64
C VAL A 296 -22.17 1.41 15.84
N CYS A 297 -22.78 0.84 16.88
CA CYS A 297 -22.11 0.44 18.11
C CYS A 297 -21.80 -1.06 18.08
N HIS A 298 -20.53 -1.40 18.01
CA HIS A 298 -20.06 -2.79 17.99
C HIS A 298 -19.91 -3.36 19.40
N LEU A 299 -20.52 -4.51 19.63
CA LEU A 299 -20.39 -5.30 20.86
C LEU A 299 -19.49 -6.51 20.57
N ASP A 300 -18.18 -6.39 20.78
CA ASP A 300 -17.17 -7.31 20.21
C ASP A 300 -15.88 -7.43 21.07
N THR A 301 -14.75 -7.84 20.49
CA THR A 301 -13.42 -7.98 21.11
C THR A 301 -12.71 -6.64 21.35
N GLY A 302 -13.34 -5.52 21.02
CA GLY A 302 -12.77 -4.18 21.04
C GLY A 302 -12.43 -3.69 19.63
N VAL A 303 -11.77 -2.54 19.53
CA VAL A 303 -11.42 -1.95 18.23
C VAL A 303 -10.06 -1.27 18.25
N PHE A 304 -9.30 -1.39 17.16
CA PHE A 304 -8.09 -0.60 16.96
C PHE A 304 -8.44 0.80 16.46
N GLN A 305 -8.66 1.73 17.39
CA GLN A 305 -9.04 3.11 17.09
C GLN A 305 -8.04 3.84 16.17
N GLY A 306 -6.75 3.47 16.23
CA GLY A 306 -5.69 4.05 15.42
C GLY A 306 -5.69 3.62 13.94
N HIS A 307 -6.53 2.66 13.55
CA HIS A 307 -6.57 2.15 12.18
C HIS A 307 -6.85 3.27 11.16
N ALA A 308 -6.08 3.32 10.06
CA ALA A 308 -6.09 4.43 9.10
C ALA A 308 -7.49 4.73 8.54
N LEU A 309 -8.27 3.69 8.26
CA LEU A 309 -9.64 3.78 7.73
C LEU A 309 -10.71 4.09 8.79
N LEU A 310 -10.43 3.87 10.08
CA LEU A 310 -11.44 4.00 11.15
C LEU A 310 -11.30 5.29 11.95
N ARG A 311 -10.07 5.78 12.15
CA ARG A 311 -9.74 6.90 13.04
C ARG A 311 -10.52 8.20 12.77
N GLY A 312 -10.97 8.43 11.53
CA GLY A 312 -11.80 9.60 11.18
C GLY A 312 -13.26 9.49 11.63
N SER A 313 -13.75 8.25 11.79
CA SER A 313 -15.15 7.92 12.06
C SER A 313 -15.38 7.30 13.45
N LEU A 314 -14.32 7.07 14.23
CA LEU A 314 -14.37 6.51 15.58
C LEU A 314 -13.67 7.46 16.57
N ASP A 315 -14.47 8.13 17.42
CA ASP A 315 -13.94 9.04 18.44
C ASP A 315 -13.32 8.25 19.60
N PRO A 316 -12.21 8.71 20.21
CA PRO A 316 -11.64 8.06 21.39
C PRO A 316 -12.64 7.90 22.57
N GLY A 317 -13.60 8.82 22.70
CA GLY A 317 -14.66 8.75 23.71
C GLY A 317 -15.74 7.70 23.42
N ASP A 318 -15.79 7.19 22.18
CA ASP A 318 -16.73 6.18 21.70
C ASP A 318 -16.13 4.75 21.75
N VAL A 319 -14.96 4.60 22.39
CA VAL A 319 -14.27 3.31 22.60
C VAL A 319 -14.39 2.89 24.06
N HIS A 320 -15.31 1.98 24.32
CA HIS A 320 -15.71 1.52 25.65
C HIS A 320 -15.24 0.10 25.95
N SER A 321 -15.31 -0.28 27.22
CA SER A 321 -15.14 -1.66 27.66
C SER A 321 -15.99 -1.93 28.88
N ILE A 322 -16.62 -3.11 28.92
CA ILE A 322 -17.27 -3.65 30.12
C ILE A 322 -16.32 -4.57 30.92
N ILE A 323 -15.14 -4.86 30.38
CA ILE A 323 -14.11 -5.69 31.02
C ILE A 323 -12.79 -4.92 31.04
N GLY A 324 -12.10 -4.88 32.19
CA GLY A 324 -10.83 -4.15 32.29
C GLY A 324 -11.00 -2.64 32.05
N THR A 325 -9.96 -1.98 31.55
CA THR A 325 -9.91 -0.50 31.44
C THR A 325 -9.71 0.04 30.03
N SER A 326 -9.53 -0.84 29.03
CA SER A 326 -9.24 -0.45 27.65
C SER A 326 -10.27 -1.07 26.70
N GLY A 327 -10.76 -0.30 25.73
CA GLY A 327 -11.59 -0.83 24.63
C GLY A 327 -10.79 -1.32 23.42
N HIS A 328 -9.46 -1.41 23.55
CA HIS A 328 -8.58 -1.90 22.48
C HIS A 328 -8.91 -3.34 22.10
N ASP A 329 -8.81 -3.63 20.80
CA ASP A 329 -9.07 -4.95 20.26
C ASP A 329 -8.03 -5.97 20.75
N VAL A 330 -8.50 -7.11 21.24
CA VAL A 330 -7.64 -8.18 21.76
C VAL A 330 -7.50 -9.36 20.80
N HIS A 331 -8.27 -9.39 19.71
CA HIS A 331 -8.31 -10.53 18.78
C HIS A 331 -8.27 -10.13 17.30
N GLY A 332 -8.52 -8.86 16.97
CA GLY A 332 -8.61 -8.35 15.59
C GLY A 332 -10.01 -8.46 15.00
N HIS A 333 -10.89 -9.28 15.59
CA HIS A 333 -12.24 -9.52 15.10
C HIS A 333 -13.09 -8.24 15.11
N GLY A 334 -13.14 -7.54 16.25
CA GLY A 334 -13.91 -6.30 16.36
C GLY A 334 -13.41 -5.18 15.45
N THR A 335 -12.10 -5.09 15.18
CA THR A 335 -11.55 -4.16 14.20
C THR A 335 -12.00 -4.48 12.77
N ALA A 336 -12.01 -5.76 12.40
CA ALA A 336 -12.51 -6.20 11.09
C ALA A 336 -14.01 -5.90 10.94
N MET A 337 -14.81 -6.21 11.96
CA MET A 337 -16.25 -5.94 11.97
C MET A 337 -16.56 -4.44 11.93
N ALA A 338 -15.77 -3.61 12.60
CA ALA A 338 -15.87 -2.15 12.53
C ALA A 338 -15.58 -1.62 11.11
N GLY A 339 -14.58 -2.19 10.43
CA GLY A 339 -14.31 -1.90 9.02
C GLY A 339 -15.49 -2.23 8.11
N LEU A 340 -16.04 -3.44 8.25
CA LEU A 340 -17.18 -3.88 7.46
C LEU A 340 -18.43 -3.04 7.70
N ALA A 341 -18.75 -2.69 8.94
CA ALA A 341 -19.91 -1.86 9.24
C ALA A 341 -19.75 -0.42 8.75
N LEU A 342 -18.52 0.10 8.67
CA LEU A 342 -18.28 1.46 8.20
C LEU A 342 -18.23 1.56 6.68
N LEU A 343 -17.56 0.62 6.02
CA LEU A 343 -17.18 0.72 4.60
C LEU A 343 -17.86 -0.33 3.72
N GLY A 344 -18.36 -1.42 4.29
CA GLY A 344 -18.91 -2.54 3.52
C GLY A 344 -17.83 -3.30 2.76
N ASP A 345 -18.12 -3.63 1.50
CA ASP A 345 -17.18 -4.30 0.60
C ASP A 345 -15.99 -3.39 0.26
N LEU A 346 -14.79 -3.77 0.69
CA LEU A 346 -13.58 -2.97 0.57
C LEU A 346 -12.96 -3.05 -0.82
N ASP A 347 -13.10 -4.15 -1.55
CA ASP A 347 -12.45 -4.36 -2.85
C ASP A 347 -12.73 -3.24 -3.88
N PRO A 348 -14.00 -2.86 -4.14
CA PRO A 348 -14.29 -1.77 -5.07
C PRO A 348 -13.86 -0.39 -4.53
N LEU A 349 -13.75 -0.24 -3.21
CA LEU A 349 -13.33 1.01 -2.58
C LEU A 349 -11.82 1.22 -2.65
N LEU A 350 -11.05 0.14 -2.43
CA LEU A 350 -9.59 0.15 -2.49
C LEU A 350 -9.12 0.36 -3.93
N THR A 351 -9.73 -0.33 -4.90
CA THR A 351 -9.35 -0.23 -6.32
C THR A 351 -9.95 0.99 -7.04
N GLY A 352 -10.95 1.63 -6.45
CA GLY A 352 -11.62 2.80 -7.01
C GLY A 352 -10.90 4.12 -6.71
N THR A 353 -11.18 5.15 -7.52
CA THR A 353 -10.59 6.49 -7.36
C THR A 353 -11.56 7.54 -6.83
N GLN A 354 -12.81 7.15 -6.57
CA GLN A 354 -13.87 8.07 -6.16
C GLN A 354 -13.81 8.38 -4.66
N LYS A 355 -14.30 9.57 -4.28
CA LYS A 355 -14.48 9.92 -2.87
C LYS A 355 -15.56 9.06 -2.24
N VAL A 356 -15.36 8.67 -0.98
CA VAL A 356 -16.29 7.83 -0.22
C VAL A 356 -16.92 8.68 0.88
N GLN A 357 -18.18 9.06 0.72
CA GLN A 357 -18.92 9.84 1.71
C GLN A 357 -19.58 8.89 2.71
N LEU A 358 -19.18 8.95 3.97
CA LEU A 358 -19.80 8.15 5.03
C LEU A 358 -21.03 8.87 5.59
N GLU A 359 -22.04 8.09 5.97
CA GLU A 359 -23.32 8.57 6.51
C GLU A 359 -23.46 8.35 8.03
N HIS A 360 -22.60 7.51 8.61
CA HIS A 360 -22.61 7.14 10.02
C HIS A 360 -21.20 7.08 10.59
N ARG A 361 -21.14 6.98 11.92
CA ARG A 361 -19.91 6.85 12.72
C ARG A 361 -19.88 5.50 13.41
N LEU A 362 -18.78 5.23 14.12
CA LEU A 362 -18.60 4.01 14.91
C LEU A 362 -18.57 4.33 16.41
N GLU A 363 -19.13 3.40 17.18
CA GLU A 363 -18.92 3.22 18.61
C GLU A 363 -18.47 1.76 18.81
N SER A 364 -17.72 1.45 19.87
CA SER A 364 -17.29 0.08 20.17
C SER A 364 -17.29 -0.17 21.66
N VAL A 365 -17.69 -1.37 22.04
CA VAL A 365 -17.67 -1.85 23.42
C VAL A 365 -16.99 -3.20 23.45
N ARG A 366 -15.83 -3.27 24.13
CA ARG A 366 -15.14 -4.54 24.34
C ARG A 366 -15.85 -5.38 25.39
N MET A 367 -16.23 -6.60 24.98
CA MET A 367 -16.89 -7.62 25.81
C MET A 367 -16.02 -8.87 26.03
N THR A 368 -14.80 -8.89 25.50
CA THR A 368 -13.87 -10.03 25.63
C THR A 368 -12.65 -9.63 26.50
N PRO A 369 -12.25 -10.45 27.49
CA PRO A 369 -11.08 -10.18 28.30
C PRO A 369 -9.78 -10.29 27.49
N ALA A 370 -8.81 -9.43 27.78
CA ALA A 370 -7.45 -9.57 27.25
C ALA A 370 -6.67 -10.71 27.94
N GLN A 371 -5.54 -11.10 27.36
CA GLN A 371 -4.64 -12.06 27.99
C GLN A 371 -4.18 -11.55 29.37
N GLY A 372 -4.41 -12.35 30.41
CA GLY A 372 -4.05 -12.02 31.80
C GLY A 372 -5.09 -11.20 32.56
N GLU A 373 -6.16 -10.74 31.89
CA GLU A 373 -7.37 -10.29 32.59
C GLU A 373 -8.13 -11.52 33.12
N ALA A 374 -8.89 -11.34 34.20
CA ALA A 374 -9.67 -12.42 34.77
C ALA A 374 -10.71 -12.91 33.74
N LEU A 375 -10.64 -14.19 33.39
CA LEU A 375 -11.70 -14.84 32.64
C LEU A 375 -12.99 -14.72 33.45
N LEU A 376 -14.03 -14.21 32.82
CA LEU A 376 -15.38 -14.29 33.37
C LEU A 376 -15.84 -15.75 33.18
N ASP A 377 -15.88 -16.53 34.25
CA ASP A 377 -16.38 -17.91 34.22
C ASP A 377 -17.39 -18.15 35.36
N PRO A 378 -18.69 -18.33 35.06
CA PRO A 378 -19.31 -18.22 33.73
C PRO A 378 -19.45 -16.76 33.27
N ILE A 379 -19.50 -16.54 31.95
CA ILE A 379 -19.84 -15.23 31.36
C ILE A 379 -21.34 -15.01 31.53
N ASP A 380 -21.73 -13.98 32.30
CA ASP A 380 -23.11 -13.51 32.36
C ASP A 380 -23.37 -12.59 31.16
N TYR A 381 -23.66 -13.18 30.00
CA TYR A 381 -23.89 -12.44 28.76
C TYR A 381 -25.13 -11.54 28.82
N GLY A 382 -26.13 -11.89 29.62
CA GLY A 382 -27.31 -11.04 29.85
C GLY A 382 -26.90 -9.72 30.50
N THR A 383 -26.22 -9.77 31.64
CA THR A 383 -25.73 -8.55 32.30
C THR A 383 -24.70 -7.81 31.45
N ALA A 384 -23.76 -8.54 30.83
CA ALA A 384 -22.73 -7.95 29.98
C ALA A 384 -23.34 -7.15 28.81
N THR A 385 -24.37 -7.67 28.16
CA THR A 385 -25.05 -6.99 27.05
C THR A 385 -25.78 -5.73 27.52
N ALA A 386 -26.47 -5.81 28.67
CA ALA A 386 -27.13 -4.65 29.27
C ALA A 386 -26.13 -3.52 29.59
N ASP A 387 -25.00 -3.86 30.23
CA ASP A 387 -23.94 -2.90 30.55
C ASP A 387 -23.32 -2.33 29.26
N ALA A 388 -23.10 -3.18 28.25
CA ALA A 388 -22.50 -2.79 26.99
C ALA A 388 -23.39 -1.84 26.17
N VAL A 389 -24.71 -1.99 26.24
CA VAL A 389 -25.66 -1.06 25.63
C VAL A 389 -25.76 0.24 26.42
N ALA A 390 -25.76 0.17 27.75
CA ALA A 390 -25.91 1.35 28.60
C ALA A 390 -24.73 2.32 28.54
N LEU A 391 -23.48 1.82 28.47
CA LEU A 391 -22.27 2.66 28.45
C LEU A 391 -22.27 3.75 27.35
N PRO A 392 -22.41 3.43 26.05
CA PRO A 392 -22.44 4.43 24.99
C PRO A 392 -23.68 5.34 25.08
N GLU A 393 -24.82 4.83 25.57
CA GLU A 393 -26.02 5.64 25.81
C GLU A 393 -25.80 6.72 26.88
N ILE A 394 -25.08 6.39 27.95
CA ILE A 394 -24.70 7.33 29.01
C ILE A 394 -23.68 8.34 28.51
N THR A 395 -22.70 7.90 27.72
CA THR A 395 -21.62 8.76 27.22
C THR A 395 -22.14 9.82 26.24
N ALA A 396 -23.05 9.45 25.34
CA ALA A 396 -23.56 10.38 24.34
C ALA A 396 -25.04 10.12 23.98
N ALA A 397 -25.82 11.20 23.92
CA ALA A 397 -27.19 11.15 23.39
C ALA A 397 -27.16 11.28 21.85
N ARG A 398 -27.21 10.14 21.14
CA ARG A 398 -27.30 10.08 19.67
C ARG A 398 -28.11 8.88 19.21
N ARG A 399 -28.54 8.89 17.94
CA ARG A 399 -29.17 7.72 17.31
C ARG A 399 -28.11 6.65 17.04
N ARG A 400 -28.40 5.40 17.40
CA ARG A 400 -27.46 4.29 17.21
C ARG A 400 -28.16 3.00 16.83
N VAL A 401 -27.41 2.15 16.13
CA VAL A 401 -27.74 0.75 15.87
C VAL A 401 -26.66 -0.09 16.54
N PHE A 402 -27.05 -1.12 17.28
CA PHE A 402 -26.10 -2.04 17.89
C PHE A 402 -25.84 -3.22 16.95
N CYS A 403 -24.57 -3.59 16.79
CA CYS A 403 -24.15 -4.77 16.07
C CYS A 403 -23.45 -5.70 17.06
N MET A 404 -23.99 -6.90 17.24
CA MET A 404 -23.47 -7.93 18.14
C MET A 404 -23.12 -9.17 17.32
N PRO A 405 -21.88 -9.24 16.79
CA PRO A 405 -21.39 -10.39 16.04
C PRO A 405 -20.85 -11.51 16.94
N LEU A 406 -21.24 -11.52 18.22
CA LEU A 406 -20.88 -12.55 19.19
C LEU A 406 -22.04 -13.54 19.32
N SER A 407 -21.70 -14.83 19.39
CA SER A 407 -22.65 -15.91 19.65
C SER A 407 -22.03 -16.97 20.56
N ALA A 408 -22.89 -17.77 21.19
CA ALA A 408 -22.49 -18.93 21.99
C ALA A 408 -23.34 -20.15 21.63
N ASN A 409 -22.77 -21.34 21.81
CA ASN A 409 -23.51 -22.58 21.64
C ASN A 409 -24.64 -22.66 22.69
N PRO A 410 -25.91 -22.79 22.26
CA PRO A 410 -27.02 -22.88 23.19
C PRO A 410 -26.99 -24.24 23.89
N ASP A 411 -27.27 -24.26 25.20
CA ASP A 411 -27.46 -25.51 25.96
C ASP A 411 -28.63 -26.33 25.40
N LYS A 412 -29.69 -25.61 24.99
CA LYS A 412 -30.87 -26.17 24.32
C LYS A 412 -31.26 -25.29 23.14
N PRO A 413 -30.95 -25.71 21.90
CA PRO A 413 -31.21 -24.89 20.73
C PRO A 413 -32.71 -24.54 20.58
N GLY A 414 -33.00 -23.27 20.32
CA GLY A 414 -34.37 -22.75 20.15
C GLY A 414 -35.16 -22.50 21.44
N GLU A 415 -34.62 -22.82 22.63
CA GLU A 415 -35.21 -22.37 23.90
C GLU A 415 -34.68 -20.97 24.27
N PRO A 416 -35.50 -20.09 24.89
CA PRO A 416 -35.04 -18.76 25.32
C PRO A 416 -33.98 -18.86 26.42
N THR A 417 -32.98 -17.99 26.37
CA THR A 417 -31.91 -17.89 27.36
C THR A 417 -32.01 -16.56 28.12
N LEU A 418 -31.18 -16.39 29.16
CA LEU A 418 -31.05 -15.07 29.79
C LEU A 418 -30.50 -14.03 28.81
N TRP A 419 -29.60 -14.43 27.90
CA TRP A 419 -29.00 -13.52 26.95
C TRP A 419 -30.03 -13.06 25.90
N SER A 420 -30.77 -13.99 25.30
CA SER A 420 -31.84 -13.67 24.35
C SER A 420 -32.95 -12.85 25.01
N ALA A 421 -33.37 -13.20 26.24
CA ALA A 421 -34.36 -12.42 26.99
C ALA A 421 -33.89 -10.97 27.31
N THR A 422 -32.60 -10.75 27.54
CA THR A 422 -32.04 -9.40 27.67
C THR A 422 -32.11 -8.63 26.35
N VAL A 423 -31.78 -9.29 25.23
CA VAL A 423 -31.90 -8.68 23.90
C VAL A 423 -33.34 -8.27 23.63
N ASP A 424 -34.32 -9.13 23.92
CA ASP A 424 -35.75 -8.82 23.77
C ASP A 424 -36.18 -7.61 24.62
N ALA A 425 -35.73 -7.56 25.87
CA ALA A 425 -36.02 -6.44 26.76
C ALA A 425 -35.49 -5.13 26.17
N LEU A 426 -34.23 -5.10 25.73
CA LEU A 426 -33.61 -3.92 25.13
C LEU A 426 -34.28 -3.52 23.81
N ALA A 427 -34.60 -4.50 22.96
CA ALA A 427 -35.24 -4.28 21.66
C ALA A 427 -36.68 -3.74 21.81
N THR A 428 -37.39 -4.13 22.86
CA THR A 428 -38.73 -3.63 23.17
C THR A 428 -38.73 -2.32 23.98
N GLY A 429 -37.55 -1.79 24.29
CA GLY A 429 -37.37 -0.53 25.02
C GLY A 429 -37.63 -0.64 26.51
N THR A 430 -37.45 -1.83 27.08
CA THR A 430 -37.46 -2.04 28.52
C THR A 430 -36.10 -1.68 29.12
N ASP A 431 -36.10 -0.89 30.19
CA ASP A 431 -34.88 -0.61 30.94
C ASP A 431 -34.48 -1.82 31.76
N ILE A 432 -33.26 -2.31 31.53
CA ILE A 432 -32.67 -3.44 32.23
C ILE A 432 -31.39 -2.99 32.93
N VAL A 433 -31.26 -3.29 34.22
CA VAL A 433 -30.08 -2.93 34.99
C VAL A 433 -29.64 -4.05 35.90
N ARG A 434 -28.34 -4.09 36.18
CA ARG A 434 -27.79 -4.85 37.29
C ARG A 434 -27.94 -4.06 38.60
N ASP A 435 -28.88 -4.46 39.45
CA ASP A 435 -28.99 -3.98 40.83
C ASP A 435 -28.27 -4.95 41.78
N GLY A 436 -27.00 -4.66 42.05
CA GLY A 436 -26.12 -5.49 42.86
C GLY A 436 -25.88 -6.88 42.24
N ARG A 437 -26.59 -7.89 42.75
CA ARG A 437 -26.48 -9.29 42.29
C ARG A 437 -27.62 -9.73 41.37
N GLN A 438 -28.56 -8.85 41.05
CA GLN A 438 -29.75 -9.19 40.26
C GLN A 438 -29.82 -8.36 39.00
N LEU A 439 -30.13 -9.01 37.87
CA LEU A 439 -30.60 -8.34 36.67
C LEU A 439 -32.10 -8.07 36.83
N ARG A 440 -32.53 -6.81 36.68
CA ARG A 440 -33.92 -6.39 36.88
C ARG A 440 -34.43 -5.58 35.70
N LEU A 441 -35.66 -5.87 35.29
CA LEU A 441 -36.45 -5.02 34.40
C LEU A 441 -37.08 -3.90 35.25
N LEU A 442 -36.83 -2.65 34.91
CA LEU A 442 -37.26 -1.48 35.67
C LEU A 442 -38.51 -0.81 35.12
N SER A 443 -38.81 -1.01 33.83
CA SER A 443 -39.92 -0.37 33.13
C SER A 443 -40.69 -1.39 32.27
N PRO A 444 -41.96 -1.10 31.92
CA PRO A 444 -42.62 -1.80 30.82
C PRO A 444 -42.00 -1.40 29.47
N PRO A 445 -42.22 -2.18 28.40
CA PRO A 445 -41.80 -1.82 27.04
C PRO A 445 -42.22 -0.41 26.61
N ASP A 446 -41.26 0.40 26.15
CA ASP A 446 -41.46 1.72 25.57
C ASP A 446 -40.90 1.75 24.13
N PRO A 447 -41.75 1.81 23.09
CA PRO A 447 -41.30 1.89 21.70
C PRO A 447 -40.37 3.06 21.38
N SER A 448 -40.40 4.15 22.16
CA SER A 448 -39.52 5.31 21.97
C SER A 448 -38.10 5.08 22.52
N ALA A 449 -37.94 4.09 23.42
CA ALA A 449 -36.68 3.65 23.98
C ALA A 449 -36.19 2.32 23.36
N ALA A 450 -36.89 1.79 22.34
CA ALA A 450 -36.53 0.57 21.64
C ALA A 450 -35.17 0.70 20.93
N ARG A 451 -34.29 -0.29 21.11
CA ARG A 451 -32.99 -0.36 20.43
C ARG A 451 -33.10 -1.23 19.19
N LEU A 452 -32.51 -0.78 18.08
CA LEU A 452 -32.25 -1.67 16.95
C LEU A 452 -30.95 -2.42 17.19
N ILE A 453 -31.03 -3.75 17.30
CA ILE A 453 -29.89 -4.63 17.54
C ILE A 453 -29.82 -5.65 16.40
N ILE A 454 -28.69 -5.70 15.72
CA ILE A 454 -28.36 -6.70 14.70
C ILE A 454 -27.50 -7.75 15.38
N ILE A 455 -27.96 -9.00 15.39
CA ILE A 455 -27.31 -10.12 16.08
C ILE A 455 -26.86 -11.17 15.07
N ALA A 456 -25.69 -11.78 15.32
CA ALA A 456 -25.21 -12.89 14.51
C ALA A 456 -25.98 -14.17 14.82
N ALA A 457 -26.46 -14.85 13.78
CA ALA A 457 -27.16 -16.14 13.89
C ALA A 457 -26.28 -17.29 14.42
N GLY A 458 -24.96 -17.08 14.46
CA GLY A 458 -23.96 -18.09 14.77
C GLY A 458 -23.23 -18.59 13.53
N ASN A 459 -22.15 -19.35 13.76
CA ASN A 459 -21.35 -19.95 12.71
C ASN A 459 -21.73 -21.43 12.51
N VAL A 460 -21.55 -21.92 11.28
CA VAL A 460 -21.57 -23.35 11.00
C VAL A 460 -20.18 -23.94 11.26
N ASP A 461 -20.11 -24.96 12.13
CA ASP A 461 -18.84 -25.52 12.63
C ASP A 461 -18.10 -26.39 11.59
N SER A 462 -18.71 -26.64 10.43
CA SER A 462 -18.13 -27.48 9.38
C SER A 462 -18.60 -27.06 7.99
N TYR A 463 -17.73 -27.26 7.01
CA TYR A 463 -18.09 -27.04 5.61
C TYR A 463 -19.12 -28.09 5.16
N GLN A 464 -20.26 -27.61 4.65
CA GLN A 464 -21.29 -28.45 4.04
C GLN A 464 -21.40 -28.15 2.55
N LEU A 465 -21.38 -29.21 1.73
CA LEU A 465 -21.50 -29.09 0.27
C LEU A 465 -22.83 -28.44 -0.13
N ASP A 466 -23.90 -28.76 0.58
CA ASP A 466 -25.21 -28.11 0.47
C ASP A 466 -25.45 -27.17 1.67
N HIS A 467 -24.69 -26.07 1.71
CA HIS A 467 -24.78 -25.08 2.78
C HIS A 467 -26.19 -24.49 2.96
N ARG A 468 -27.04 -24.50 1.92
CA ARG A 468 -28.41 -23.97 1.99
C ARG A 468 -29.31 -24.85 2.84
N ALA A 469 -29.27 -26.17 2.59
CA ALA A 469 -29.99 -27.13 3.41
C ALA A 469 -29.50 -27.13 4.86
N GLU A 470 -28.20 -26.93 5.07
CA GLU A 470 -27.65 -26.77 6.42
C GLU A 470 -28.21 -25.50 7.08
N SER A 471 -28.16 -24.33 6.43
CA SER A 471 -28.75 -23.10 6.98
C SER A 471 -30.25 -23.21 7.32
N ASP A 472 -31.02 -24.02 6.56
CA ASP A 472 -32.44 -24.26 6.82
C ASP A 472 -32.70 -25.20 8.01
N THR A 473 -31.72 -26.04 8.38
CA THR A 473 -31.90 -27.11 9.39
C THR A 473 -31.05 -26.94 10.64
N SER A 474 -29.97 -26.18 10.59
CA SER A 474 -29.17 -25.82 11.76
C SER A 474 -29.98 -24.92 12.69
N ALA A 475 -29.86 -25.18 13.98
CA ALA A 475 -30.39 -24.25 14.96
C ALA A 475 -29.50 -23.00 15.04
N ILE A 476 -30.13 -21.84 15.23
CA ILE A 476 -29.46 -20.59 15.54
C ILE A 476 -28.80 -20.65 16.91
N GLN A 477 -27.65 -19.97 17.04
CA GLN A 477 -26.89 -19.87 18.28
C GLN A 477 -27.45 -18.79 19.21
N ASP A 478 -27.12 -18.86 20.50
CA ASP A 478 -27.48 -17.85 21.50
C ASP A 478 -26.72 -16.55 21.20
N PRO A 479 -27.34 -15.35 21.17
CA PRO A 479 -28.72 -15.00 21.56
C PRO A 479 -29.75 -14.87 20.44
N SER A 480 -29.49 -15.43 19.25
CA SER A 480 -30.38 -15.28 18.10
C SER A 480 -31.71 -16.03 18.19
N ASN A 481 -31.86 -16.87 19.21
CA ASN A 481 -33.09 -17.55 19.63
C ASN A 481 -34.17 -16.63 20.25
N SER A 482 -33.98 -15.31 20.17
CA SER A 482 -34.96 -14.26 20.49
C SER A 482 -36.17 -14.21 19.56
#